data_AF-A0AAP5LLL1-F1
#
_entry.id   AF-A0AAP5LLL1-F1
#
_cell.length_a   1.000
_cell.length_b   1.000
_cell.length_c   1.000
_cell.angle_alpha   90.00
_cell.angle_beta   90.00
_cell.angle_gamma   90.00
#
_symmetry.space_group_name_H-M   'P 1'
#
loop_
_entity.id
_entity.type
_entity.pdbx_description
1 polymer ?
#
loop_
_entity_poly.entity_id
_entity_poly.type
_entity_poly.pdbx_seq_one_letter_code
_entity_poly.pdbx_strand_id
1 'polypeptide(L)'
;MSPTDVNIVELDVRPHLSKKLEPFQLIMDTVKGLQPEDVFVLHAPFKPTPLLGILKLKGYSNSSERKSSDHWVTTFIHKKNKKGAKALSAQQLESDKPTFDISLESDEEACQGRPEGATGLMESDEQAKAATITLDNRGLEPPQPMMRTLAALERCKPGDVVFIHNDRVPVFLIEELNNLGCLYAVEDQADGTAKVRIEKG
;
A
#
# COMPACT_ATOMS: atom_id res chain seq x y z
N MET A 1 32.31 26.55 -12.07
CA MET A 1 32.24 25.34 -11.24
C MET A 1 31.25 24.38 -11.88
N SER A 2 31.64 23.12 -12.04
CA SER A 2 30.93 22.08 -12.79
C SER A 2 29.51 21.82 -12.24
N PRO A 3 28.51 21.55 -13.09
CA PRO A 3 27.16 21.24 -12.64
C PRO A 3 27.10 19.76 -12.21
N THR A 4 26.32 19.44 -11.17
CA THR A 4 25.75 18.10 -10.86
C THR A 4 26.43 17.29 -9.74
N ASP A 5 26.75 17.91 -8.60
CA ASP A 5 26.97 17.14 -7.37
C ASP A 5 25.64 17.09 -6.59
N VAL A 6 24.94 15.96 -6.67
CA VAL A 6 23.72 15.73 -5.88
C VAL A 6 24.19 15.13 -4.56
N ASN A 7 24.12 15.89 -3.49
CA ASN A 7 24.52 15.42 -2.17
C ASN A 7 23.41 14.51 -1.59
N ILE A 8 23.77 13.28 -1.26
CA ILE A 8 22.86 12.26 -0.72
C ILE A 8 23.13 12.11 0.77
N VAL A 9 22.13 12.44 1.59
CA VAL A 9 22.20 12.38 3.05
C VAL A 9 21.39 11.16 3.52
N GLU A 10 22.08 10.15 4.03
CA GLU A 10 21.46 8.92 4.53
C GLU A 10 21.37 8.92 6.06
N LEU A 11 20.23 8.48 6.61
CA LEU A 11 19.99 8.39 8.04
C LEU A 11 19.32 7.07 8.41
N ASP A 12 19.98 6.26 9.24
CA ASP A 12 19.42 5.02 9.78
C ASP A 12 18.87 5.19 11.20
N VAL A 13 17.56 5.02 11.32
CA VAL A 13 16.84 5.17 12.59
C VAL A 13 16.46 3.84 13.22
N ARG A 14 16.74 2.71 12.56
CA ARG A 14 16.56 1.37 13.13
C ARG A 14 17.20 1.20 14.52
N PRO A 15 18.51 1.52 14.73
CA PRO A 15 19.12 1.34 16.05
C PRO A 15 18.53 2.27 17.12
N HIS A 16 17.99 3.43 16.73
CA HIS A 16 17.35 4.37 17.64
C HIS A 16 16.00 3.80 18.12
N LEU A 17 15.20 3.27 17.19
CA LEU A 17 13.92 2.62 17.48
C LEU A 17 14.10 1.34 18.30
N SER A 18 15.11 0.53 18.02
CA SER A 18 15.46 -0.65 18.83
C SER A 18 15.83 -0.30 20.27
N LYS A 19 16.41 0.88 20.49
CA LYS A 19 16.80 1.40 21.81
C LYS A 19 15.69 2.20 22.52
N LYS A 20 14.47 2.24 21.95
CA LYS A 20 13.36 3.08 22.43
C LYS A 20 13.71 4.58 22.49
N LEU A 21 14.68 5.02 21.70
CA LEU A 21 15.02 6.43 21.53
C LEU A 21 14.13 7.04 20.45
N GLU A 22 13.74 8.30 20.60
CA GLU A 22 12.89 8.98 19.63
C GLU A 22 13.72 9.50 18.44
N PRO A 23 13.65 8.89 17.25
CA PRO A 23 14.42 9.35 16.10
C PRO A 23 13.82 10.58 15.43
N PHE A 24 12.60 10.98 15.78
CA PHE A 24 11.86 12.02 15.09
C PHE A 24 12.58 13.37 15.13
N GLN A 25 13.10 13.76 16.30
CA GLN A 25 13.86 15.00 16.46
C GLN A 25 15.15 14.96 15.63
N LEU A 26 15.86 13.83 15.62
CA LEU A 26 17.07 13.63 14.81
C LEU A 26 16.77 13.80 13.32
N ILE A 27 15.70 13.16 12.82
CA ILE A 27 15.27 13.30 11.43
C ILE A 27 14.95 14.75 11.10
N MET A 28 14.23 15.45 11.97
CA MET A 28 13.85 16.84 11.76
C MET A 28 15.05 17.79 11.77
N ASP A 29 16.06 17.51 12.60
CA ASP A 29 17.32 18.24 12.63
C ASP A 29 18.11 18.05 11.32
N THR A 30 18.25 16.78 10.87
CA THR A 30 18.88 16.47 9.58
C THR A 30 18.15 17.17 8.43
N VAL A 31 16.81 17.10 8.40
CA VAL A 31 16.00 17.72 7.34
C VAL A 31 16.15 19.25 7.31
N LYS A 32 16.32 19.92 8.47
CA LYS A 32 16.54 21.37 8.51
C LYS A 32 17.86 21.79 7.87
N GLY A 33 18.87 20.91 7.89
CA GLY A 33 20.18 21.16 7.27
C GLY A 33 20.24 20.87 5.77
N LEU A 34 19.22 20.20 5.20
CA LEU A 34 19.21 19.82 3.79
C LEU A 34 19.00 21.03 2.87
N GLN A 35 19.82 21.11 1.82
CA GLN A 35 19.62 22.04 0.73
C GLN A 35 18.53 21.54 -0.23
N PRO A 36 17.93 22.44 -1.04
CA PRO A 36 16.95 22.05 -2.04
C PRO A 36 17.50 21.03 -3.05
N GLU A 37 18.81 21.03 -3.30
CA GLU A 37 19.47 20.13 -4.25
C GLU A 37 19.84 18.76 -3.65
N ASP A 38 19.68 18.58 -2.34
CA ASP A 38 20.02 17.35 -1.64
C ASP A 38 18.92 16.29 -1.75
N VAL A 39 19.34 15.04 -1.61
CA VAL A 39 18.47 13.86 -1.51
C VAL A 39 18.62 13.31 -0.11
N PHE A 40 17.51 13.03 0.57
CA PHE A 40 17.54 12.46 1.91
C PHE A 40 16.98 11.04 1.91
N VAL A 41 17.75 10.07 2.39
CA VAL A 41 17.37 8.66 2.43
C VAL A 41 17.24 8.23 3.89
N LEU A 42 16.07 7.75 4.27
CA LEU A 42 15.75 7.32 5.63
C LEU A 42 15.57 5.81 5.69
N HIS A 43 16.33 5.15 6.56
CA HIS A 43 16.21 3.72 6.84
C HIS A 43 15.46 3.53 8.16
N ALA A 44 14.34 2.81 8.11
CA ALA A 44 13.49 2.54 9.25
C ALA A 44 13.00 1.09 9.23
N PRO A 45 12.62 0.49 10.37
CA PRO A 45 12.10 -0.87 10.41
C PRO A 45 10.66 -0.98 9.85
N PHE A 46 9.97 0.16 9.76
CA PHE A 46 8.60 0.26 9.24
C PHE A 46 8.43 1.53 8.40
N LYS A 47 7.33 1.58 7.64
CA LYS A 47 6.99 2.74 6.81
C LYS A 47 6.67 3.98 7.66
N PRO A 48 7.39 5.10 7.50
CA PRO A 48 7.25 6.28 8.36
C PRO A 48 6.07 7.17 7.93
N THR A 49 4.86 6.62 7.87
CA THR A 49 3.65 7.28 7.34
C THR A 49 3.40 8.69 7.90
N PRO A 50 3.50 8.94 9.23
CA PRO A 50 3.32 10.30 9.77
C PRO A 50 4.38 11.29 9.26
N LEU A 51 5.62 10.83 9.07
CA LEU A 51 6.73 11.66 8.60
C LEU A 51 6.56 12.06 7.14
N LEU A 52 5.99 11.16 6.31
CA LEU A 52 5.73 11.44 4.90
C LEU A 52 4.83 12.67 4.73
N GLY A 53 3.78 12.78 5.54
CA GLY A 53 2.84 13.90 5.51
C GLY A 53 3.51 15.22 5.87
N ILE A 54 4.30 15.23 6.94
CA ILE A 54 5.02 16.41 7.43
C ILE A 54 5.99 16.93 6.37
N LEU A 55 6.76 16.03 5.75
CA LEU A 55 7.75 16.41 4.73
C LEU A 55 7.08 16.81 3.40
N LYS A 56 5.94 16.21 3.05
CA LYS A 56 5.13 16.63 1.91
C LYS A 56 4.62 18.06 2.08
N LEU A 57 4.19 18.44 3.29
CA LEU A 57 3.75 19.80 3.63
C LEU A 57 4.89 20.81 3.55
N LYS A 58 6.12 20.39 3.91
CA LYS A 58 7.35 21.17 3.74
C LYS A 58 7.83 21.32 2.29
N GLY A 59 7.17 20.68 1.32
CA GLY A 59 7.52 20.79 -0.10
C GLY A 59 8.46 19.71 -0.63
N TYR A 60 8.63 18.61 0.11
CA TYR A 60 9.37 17.44 -0.37
C TYR A 60 8.43 16.44 -1.06
N SER A 61 8.92 15.86 -2.14
CA SER A 61 8.42 14.60 -2.69
C SER A 61 9.08 13.44 -1.97
N ASN A 62 8.35 12.35 -1.77
CA ASN A 62 8.89 11.15 -1.13
C ASN A 62 8.55 9.90 -1.93
N SER A 63 9.40 8.88 -1.80
CA SER A 63 9.19 7.53 -2.33
C SER A 63 9.64 6.53 -1.27
N SER A 64 8.74 5.64 -0.85
CA SER A 64 9.06 4.59 0.13
C SER A 64 9.08 3.24 -0.56
N GLU A 65 10.15 2.49 -0.35
CA GLU A 65 10.33 1.12 -0.82
C GLU A 65 10.64 0.19 0.37
N ARG A 66 10.04 -1.00 0.38
CA ARG A 66 10.38 -2.04 1.34
C ARG A 66 11.53 -2.89 0.77
N LYS A 67 12.73 -2.77 1.35
CA LYS A 67 13.89 -3.61 1.00
C LYS A 67 13.81 -5.00 1.63
N SER A 68 13.28 -5.11 2.85
CA SER A 68 13.09 -6.39 3.56
C SER A 68 11.99 -6.27 4.63
N SER A 69 11.66 -7.37 5.32
CA SER A 69 10.59 -7.45 6.33
C SER A 69 10.69 -6.39 7.43
N ASP A 70 11.90 -6.10 7.90
CA ASP A 70 12.22 -5.07 8.92
C ASP A 70 13.09 -3.95 8.33
N HIS A 71 12.99 -3.71 7.03
CA HIS A 71 13.82 -2.68 6.38
C HIS A 71 13.05 -1.94 5.31
N TRP A 72 12.63 -0.74 5.68
CA TRP A 72 12.05 0.26 4.81
C TRP A 72 13.07 1.34 4.51
N VAL A 73 13.15 1.71 3.23
CA VAL A 73 13.95 2.82 2.74
C VAL A 73 13.00 3.85 2.18
N THR A 74 13.06 5.07 2.72
CA THR A 74 12.26 6.18 2.22
C THR A 74 13.16 7.29 1.75
N THR A 75 13.03 7.64 0.48
CA THR A 75 13.77 8.71 -0.14
C THR A 75 12.92 9.97 -0.22
N PHE A 76 13.50 11.10 0.14
CA PHE A 76 12.91 12.43 0.10
C PHE A 76 13.72 13.32 -0.82
N ILE A 77 13.01 14.07 -1.65
CA ILE A 77 13.58 14.95 -2.68
C ILE A 77 12.77 16.23 -2.70
N HIS A 78 13.44 17.38 -2.68
CA HIS A 78 12.71 18.65 -2.70
C HIS A 78 12.01 18.85 -4.05
N LYS A 79 10.75 19.32 -4.07
CA LYS A 79 9.98 19.48 -5.34
C LYS A 79 10.62 20.42 -6.36
N LYS A 80 11.47 21.34 -5.89
CA LYS A 80 12.21 22.26 -6.76
C LYS A 80 13.42 21.60 -7.45
N ASN A 81 13.80 20.40 -7.04
CA ASN A 81 14.96 19.66 -7.55
C ASN A 81 14.55 18.62 -8.60
N LYS A 82 14.48 19.06 -9.86
CA LYS A 82 14.28 18.18 -11.02
C LYS A 82 15.47 17.24 -11.29
N LYS A 83 16.67 17.51 -10.75
CA LYS A 83 17.88 16.70 -10.97
C LYS A 83 17.96 15.48 -10.03
N GLY A 84 17.68 15.65 -8.74
CA GLY A 84 17.69 14.56 -7.75
C GLY A 84 16.69 13.44 -8.06
N ALA A 85 15.53 13.78 -8.63
CA ALA A 85 14.54 12.79 -9.10
C ALA A 85 15.05 11.87 -10.21
N LYS A 86 16.00 12.34 -11.03
CA LYS A 86 16.58 11.57 -12.16
C LYS A 86 17.74 10.66 -11.71
N ALA A 87 18.50 11.06 -10.69
CA ALA A 87 19.59 10.25 -10.13
C ALA A 87 19.08 8.98 -9.44
N LEU A 88 17.88 9.01 -8.86
CA LEU A 88 17.25 7.86 -8.20
C LEU A 88 16.64 6.85 -9.18
N SER A 89 16.18 7.30 -10.36
CA SER A 89 15.68 6.38 -11.41
C SER A 89 16.77 5.54 -12.08
N ALA A 90 18.05 5.90 -11.92
CA ALA A 90 19.19 5.22 -12.57
C ALA A 90 19.87 4.15 -11.70
N GLN A 91 19.63 4.11 -10.38
CA GLN A 91 20.29 3.19 -9.45
C GLN A 91 19.41 1.98 -9.04
N GLN A 92 18.26 1.77 -9.70
CA GLN A 92 17.30 0.70 -9.38
C GLN A 92 17.53 -0.61 -10.18
N LEU A 93 18.70 -0.80 -10.80
CA LEU A 93 19.11 -2.09 -11.39
C LEU A 93 20.44 -2.53 -10.80
N GLU A 94 20.45 -3.02 -9.57
CA GLU A 94 21.38 -4.09 -9.17
C GLU A 94 21.00 -4.66 -7.80
N SER A 95 21.06 -6.00 -7.72
CA SER A 95 20.91 -6.87 -6.54
C SER A 95 19.47 -7.06 -6.02
N ASP A 96 18.90 -8.25 -5.92
CA ASP A 96 19.44 -9.60 -6.01
C ASP A 96 18.26 -10.58 -6.11
N LYS A 97 18.40 -11.62 -6.92
CA LYS A 97 17.45 -12.75 -6.95
C LYS A 97 17.69 -13.60 -5.71
N PRO A 98 16.70 -13.85 -4.83
CA PRO A 98 16.73 -15.06 -4.05
C PRO A 98 16.22 -16.20 -4.91
N THR A 99 17.17 -17.00 -5.38
CA THR A 99 17.02 -18.41 -5.75
C THR A 99 16.35 -19.11 -4.57
N PHE A 100 15.08 -19.48 -4.69
CA PHE A 100 14.48 -20.44 -3.75
C PHE A 100 14.63 -21.81 -4.38
N ASP A 101 15.74 -22.45 -4.05
CA ASP A 101 15.92 -23.89 -4.15
C ASP A 101 15.04 -24.51 -3.06
N ILE A 102 14.00 -25.22 -3.47
CA ILE A 102 13.44 -26.35 -2.73
C ILE A 102 12.87 -27.31 -3.78
N SER A 103 13.74 -28.23 -4.17
CA SER A 103 13.34 -29.53 -4.68
C SER A 103 12.91 -30.43 -3.51
N LEU A 104 11.97 -31.34 -3.81
CA LEU A 104 11.48 -32.55 -3.12
C LEU A 104 9.94 -32.48 -3.09
N GLU A 105 9.27 -32.72 -4.21
CA GLU A 105 8.88 -34.03 -4.78
C GLU A 105 7.70 -34.71 -4.07
N SER A 106 6.86 -35.33 -4.93
CA SER A 106 5.80 -36.31 -4.68
C SER A 106 4.40 -35.76 -4.34
N ASP A 107 3.31 -36.15 -5.02
CA ASP A 107 3.12 -37.07 -6.15
C ASP A 107 1.67 -36.92 -6.68
N GLU A 108 1.46 -37.38 -7.92
CA GLU A 108 0.24 -37.95 -8.55
C GLU A 108 -1.17 -37.51 -8.08
N GLU A 109 -2.03 -36.91 -8.91
CA GLU A 109 -3.06 -37.52 -9.78
C GLU A 109 -4.09 -36.39 -10.03
N ALA A 110 -4.86 -36.20 -11.11
CA ALA A 110 -5.22 -36.99 -12.27
C ALA A 110 -6.07 -36.10 -13.22
N CYS A 111 -6.05 -36.51 -14.49
CA CYS A 111 -7.15 -36.47 -15.48
C CYS A 111 -7.59 -35.14 -16.14
N GLN A 112 -7.34 -35.13 -17.45
CA GLN A 112 -8.03 -34.38 -18.50
C GLN A 112 -9.55 -34.18 -18.28
N GLY A 113 -10.01 -32.99 -18.65
CA GLY A 113 -11.40 -32.70 -18.99
C GLY A 113 -11.46 -31.64 -20.10
N ARG A 114 -12.13 -32.00 -21.19
CA ARG A 114 -12.24 -31.32 -22.49
C ARG A 114 -13.20 -30.10 -22.44
N PRO A 115 -13.09 -29.12 -23.38
CA PRO A 115 -14.05 -28.02 -23.55
C PRO A 115 -15.37 -28.50 -24.20
N GLU A 116 -16.25 -27.53 -24.47
CA GLU A 116 -17.61 -27.61 -25.07
C GLU A 116 -18.71 -27.70 -24.00
N GLY A 117 -19.79 -26.91 -24.01
CA GLY A 117 -20.38 -26.00 -24.97
C GLY A 117 -21.79 -25.65 -24.46
N ALA A 118 -22.61 -25.04 -25.31
CA ALA A 118 -24.02 -24.66 -25.12
C ALA A 118 -24.24 -23.34 -24.35
N THR A 119 -24.49 -22.20 -25.04
CA THR A 119 -25.81 -21.79 -25.58
C THR A 119 -26.87 -21.84 -24.48
N GLY A 120 -27.45 -20.75 -23.99
CA GLY A 120 -28.07 -19.65 -24.72
C GLY A 120 -29.50 -19.50 -24.19
N LEU A 121 -30.07 -18.30 -24.40
CA LEU A 121 -31.47 -17.92 -24.18
C LEU A 121 -31.77 -17.50 -22.73
N MET A 122 -31.79 -16.18 -22.48
CA MET A 122 -32.98 -15.31 -22.52
C MET A 122 -33.88 -15.55 -21.32
N GLU A 123 -33.89 -14.57 -20.41
CA GLU A 123 -35.06 -14.22 -19.61
C GLU A 123 -34.90 -12.75 -19.20
N SER A 124 -35.66 -11.90 -19.88
CA SER A 124 -35.90 -10.52 -19.51
C SER A 124 -36.74 -10.50 -18.24
N ASP A 125 -36.24 -9.91 -17.17
CA ASP A 125 -37.12 -9.30 -16.17
C ASP A 125 -36.41 -8.12 -15.49
N GLU A 126 -37.11 -7.00 -15.47
CA GLU A 126 -36.68 -5.66 -15.12
C GLU A 126 -36.60 -5.49 -13.60
N GLN A 127 -35.56 -6.03 -12.99
CA GLN A 127 -35.18 -5.68 -11.62
C GLN A 127 -33.67 -5.48 -11.55
N ALA A 128 -33.25 -4.23 -11.34
CA ALA A 128 -31.84 -3.85 -11.20
C ALA A 128 -31.18 -4.66 -10.08
N LYS A 129 -30.59 -5.80 -10.45
CA LYS A 129 -29.95 -6.72 -9.51
C LYS A 129 -28.59 -6.16 -9.16
N ALA A 130 -28.51 -5.48 -8.02
CA ALA A 130 -27.26 -5.01 -7.43
C ALA A 130 -26.20 -6.12 -7.45
N ALA A 131 -25.08 -5.87 -8.13
CA ALA A 131 -23.97 -6.82 -8.13
C ALA A 131 -23.36 -6.86 -6.73
N THR A 132 -23.20 -8.06 -6.19
CA THR A 132 -22.64 -8.27 -4.85
C THR A 132 -21.22 -8.81 -4.96
N ILE A 133 -20.24 -8.10 -4.41
CA ILE A 133 -18.81 -8.46 -4.43
C ILE A 133 -18.34 -8.75 -3.01
N THR A 134 -17.66 -9.87 -2.79
CA THR A 134 -17.09 -10.22 -1.47
C THR A 134 -15.57 -10.20 -1.51
N LEU A 135 -14.93 -9.58 -0.52
CA LEU A 135 -13.47 -9.46 -0.39
C LEU A 135 -13.03 -9.93 1.00
N ASP A 136 -12.06 -10.85 1.02
CA ASP A 136 -11.33 -11.18 2.25
C ASP A 136 -10.07 -10.32 2.34
N ASN A 137 -9.97 -9.55 3.41
CA ASN A 137 -8.87 -8.65 3.70
C ASN A 137 -8.11 -9.05 4.98
N ARG A 138 -8.34 -10.28 5.49
CA ARG A 138 -7.67 -10.76 6.70
C ARG A 138 -6.20 -11.06 6.40
N GLY A 139 -5.33 -10.86 7.40
CA GLY A 139 -3.88 -11.04 7.24
C GLY A 139 -3.18 -10.03 6.33
N LEU A 140 -3.90 -9.03 5.78
CA LEU A 140 -3.30 -7.95 4.98
C LEU A 140 -2.81 -6.81 5.88
N GLU A 141 -1.59 -6.32 5.62
CA GLU A 141 -1.03 -5.21 6.38
C GLU A 141 -1.62 -3.87 5.92
N PRO A 142 -1.93 -2.93 6.82
CA PRO A 142 -2.36 -1.59 6.43
C PRO A 142 -1.33 -0.90 5.51
N PRO A 143 -1.74 -0.22 4.41
CA PRO A 143 -3.11 0.13 4.01
C PRO A 143 -3.75 -0.84 3.00
N GLN A 144 -3.22 -2.04 2.81
CA GLN A 144 -3.65 -2.97 1.75
C GLN A 144 -5.16 -3.32 1.81
N PRO A 145 -5.78 -3.61 2.96
CA PRO A 145 -7.24 -3.82 3.05
C PRO A 145 -8.07 -2.68 2.47
N MET A 146 -7.65 -1.45 2.77
CA MET A 146 -8.34 -0.23 2.38
C MET A 146 -8.23 -0.02 0.87
N MET A 147 -7.01 -0.08 0.33
CA MET A 147 -6.77 0.08 -1.11
C MET A 147 -7.51 -0.96 -1.94
N ARG A 148 -7.51 -2.23 -1.50
CA ARG A 148 -8.23 -3.31 -2.18
C ARG A 148 -9.74 -3.07 -2.22
N THR A 149 -10.30 -2.56 -1.12
CA THR A 149 -11.73 -2.26 -1.03
C THR A 149 -12.11 -1.06 -1.89
N LEU A 150 -11.33 0.03 -1.83
CA LEU A 150 -11.57 1.22 -2.65
C LEU A 150 -11.47 0.90 -4.15
N ALA A 151 -10.45 0.15 -4.57
CA ALA A 151 -10.29 -0.27 -5.96
C ALA A 151 -11.44 -1.16 -6.45
N ALA A 152 -12.05 -1.97 -5.58
CA ALA A 152 -13.25 -2.73 -5.91
C ALA A 152 -14.46 -1.80 -6.06
N LEU A 153 -14.65 -0.85 -5.13
CA LEU A 153 -15.72 0.13 -5.18
C LEU A 153 -15.65 1.05 -6.41
N GLU A 154 -14.44 1.38 -6.90
CA GLU A 154 -14.25 2.14 -8.15
C GLU A 154 -14.75 1.39 -9.39
N ARG A 155 -14.79 0.06 -9.34
CA ARG A 155 -15.27 -0.79 -10.44
C ARG A 155 -16.77 -1.10 -10.34
N CYS A 156 -17.39 -0.83 -9.19
CA CYS A 156 -18.81 -1.02 -8.91
C CYS A 156 -19.66 0.10 -9.50
N LYS A 157 -20.89 -0.23 -9.87
CA LYS A 157 -21.92 0.75 -10.27
C LYS A 157 -22.70 1.24 -9.05
N PRO A 158 -23.34 2.42 -9.12
CA PRO A 158 -24.30 2.85 -8.11
C PRO A 158 -25.39 1.79 -7.91
N GLY A 159 -25.62 1.39 -6.67
CA GLY A 159 -26.50 0.30 -6.26
C GLY A 159 -25.79 -1.03 -5.98
N ASP A 160 -24.53 -1.21 -6.39
CA ASP A 160 -23.78 -2.44 -6.09
C ASP A 160 -23.33 -2.49 -4.62
N VAL A 161 -23.14 -3.71 -4.12
CA VAL A 161 -22.82 -3.98 -2.72
C VAL A 161 -21.49 -4.71 -2.61
N VAL A 162 -20.58 -4.21 -1.78
CA VAL A 162 -19.29 -4.83 -1.47
C VAL A 162 -19.29 -5.30 -0.01
N PHE A 163 -19.10 -6.59 0.20
CA PHE A 163 -18.87 -7.19 1.51
C PHE A 163 -17.38 -7.38 1.72
N ILE A 164 -16.86 -6.89 2.83
CA ILE A 164 -15.46 -7.11 3.22
C ILE A 164 -15.37 -7.83 4.56
N HIS A 165 -14.39 -8.71 4.69
CA HIS A 165 -14.04 -9.34 5.96
C HIS A 165 -12.63 -8.91 6.34
N ASN A 166 -12.48 -8.23 7.47
CA ASN A 166 -11.20 -7.69 7.94
C ASN A 166 -10.86 -8.26 9.33
N ASP A 167 -9.57 -8.28 9.64
CA ASP A 167 -9.04 -8.81 10.92
C ASP A 167 -9.54 -8.02 12.14
N ARG A 168 -9.89 -6.74 11.93
CA ARG A 168 -10.45 -5.81 12.91
C ARG A 168 -11.31 -4.75 12.23
N VAL A 169 -12.06 -3.95 12.97
CA VAL A 169 -12.86 -2.84 12.40
C VAL A 169 -11.96 -1.85 11.64
N PRO A 170 -12.16 -1.62 10.32
CA PRO A 170 -11.29 -0.79 9.51
C PRO A 170 -11.69 0.70 9.59
N VAL A 171 -11.32 1.36 10.70
CA VAL A 171 -11.71 2.77 11.00
C VAL A 171 -11.38 3.75 9.86
N PHE A 172 -10.18 3.66 9.26
CA PHE A 172 -9.79 4.56 8.16
C PHE A 172 -10.59 4.34 6.88
N LEU A 173 -10.98 3.09 6.61
CA LEU A 173 -11.82 2.81 5.45
C LEU A 173 -13.19 3.43 5.64
N ILE A 174 -13.75 3.35 6.86
CA ILE A 174 -15.04 3.95 7.20
C ILE A 174 -15.03 5.46 6.96
N GLU A 175 -13.97 6.16 7.39
CA GLU A 175 -13.81 7.59 7.10
C GLU A 175 -13.83 7.88 5.59
N GLU A 176 -13.12 7.06 4.80
CA GLU A 176 -13.06 7.25 3.35
C GLU A 176 -14.40 6.93 2.66
N LEU A 177 -15.18 5.97 3.18
CA LEU A 177 -16.53 5.70 2.68
C LEU A 177 -17.49 6.87 2.94
N ASN A 178 -17.36 7.52 4.10
CA ASN A 178 -18.12 8.73 4.41
C ASN A 178 -17.76 9.87 3.43
N ASN A 179 -16.46 10.05 3.14
CA ASN A 179 -16.00 11.06 2.17
C ASN A 179 -16.53 10.77 0.75
N LEU A 180 -16.62 9.50 0.38
CA LEU A 180 -17.15 9.05 -0.91
C LEU A 180 -18.68 9.04 -0.98
N GLY A 181 -19.37 9.32 0.14
CA GLY A 181 -20.83 9.29 0.23
C GLY A 181 -21.42 7.89 0.07
N CYS A 182 -20.66 6.83 0.33
CA CYS A 182 -21.13 5.46 0.27
C CYS A 182 -21.85 5.08 1.58
N LEU A 183 -22.94 4.31 1.47
CA LEU A 183 -23.61 3.74 2.65
C LEU A 183 -22.82 2.52 3.14
N TYR A 184 -22.71 2.33 4.45
CA TYR A 184 -22.02 1.16 5.01
C TYR A 184 -22.65 0.68 6.31
N ALA A 185 -22.47 -0.61 6.60
CA ALA A 185 -22.85 -1.27 7.84
C ALA A 185 -21.70 -2.14 8.34
N VAL A 186 -21.33 -1.99 9.60
CA VAL A 186 -20.24 -2.76 10.24
C VAL A 186 -20.84 -3.77 11.20
N GLU A 187 -20.33 -4.99 11.17
CA GLU A 187 -20.69 -6.08 12.08
C GLU A 187 -19.43 -6.65 12.72
N ASP A 188 -19.25 -6.40 14.01
CA ASP A 188 -18.20 -7.04 14.82
C ASP A 188 -18.53 -8.51 15.06
N GLN A 189 -17.55 -9.38 14.87
CA GLN A 189 -17.67 -10.81 15.13
C GLN A 189 -17.06 -11.16 16.49
N ALA A 190 -17.59 -12.20 17.13
CA ALA A 190 -17.08 -12.68 18.42
C ALA A 190 -15.60 -13.14 18.37
N ASP A 191 -15.08 -13.43 17.18
CA ASP A 191 -13.70 -13.83 16.93
C ASP A 191 -12.73 -12.63 16.85
N GLY A 192 -13.22 -11.39 17.03
CA GLY A 192 -12.42 -10.16 16.91
C GLY A 192 -12.30 -9.62 15.48
N THR A 193 -12.72 -10.41 14.48
CA THR A 193 -12.82 -9.97 13.08
C THR A 193 -14.04 -9.08 12.85
N ALA A 194 -14.00 -8.26 11.80
CA ALA A 194 -15.10 -7.37 11.43
C ALA A 194 -15.56 -7.62 10.00
N LYS A 195 -16.87 -7.71 9.80
CA LYS A 195 -17.49 -7.72 8.47
C LYS A 195 -18.06 -6.34 8.19
N VAL A 196 -17.85 -5.82 6.98
CA VAL A 196 -18.42 -4.54 6.57
C VAL A 196 -19.17 -4.73 5.26
N ARG A 197 -20.44 -4.36 5.24
CA ARG A 197 -21.25 -4.22 4.03
C ARG A 197 -21.16 -2.78 3.57
N ILE A 198 -20.82 -2.55 2.30
CA ILE A 198 -20.67 -1.23 1.71
C ILE A 198 -21.59 -1.20 0.49
N GLU A 199 -22.40 -0.17 0.35
CA GLU A 199 -23.30 0.03 -0.78
C GLU A 199 -22.90 1.29 -1.52
N LYS A 200 -22.72 1.15 -2.83
CA LYS A 200 -22.29 2.25 -3.69
C LYS A 200 -23.50 3.16 -3.94
N GLY A 201 -23.42 4.40 -3.47
CA GLY A 201 -24.41 5.45 -3.75
C GLY A 201 -24.36 5.98 -5.17
#